data_AF-A0A916VNS6-F1
#
_entry.id   AF-A0A916VNS6-F1
#
_cell.length_a   1.000
_cell.length_b   1.000
_cell.length_c   1.000
_cell.angle_alpha   90.00
_cell.angle_beta   90.00
_cell.angle_gamma   90.00
#
_symmetry.space_group_name_H-M   'P 1'
#
loop_
_entity.id
_entity.type
_entity.pdbx_description
1 polymer ?
#
loop_
_entity_poly.entity_id
_entity_poly.type
_entity_poly.pdbx_seq_one_letter_code
_entity_poly.pdbx_strand_id
1 'polypeptide(L)'
;MKLSQPEINDLFEALLDGYRNYDSLKIMVRFKLGINLAEIVQETNLETVIFELIEWAESRNRLLDLVWGAYDKNPGNSLIKDITYRLFSISKAQWEELCQLLSGISPGSLEIACQQSFKSEIVEIDSRLIELKKSNNFDKIPPILKENLIKKREQSSREIPAILEFVDSLSRMKDINDAVCNDLKQLALDIANQLNIKLESQQENLTPSEFVETKIVQPYLLVSLENNGSDLLLQGELVIQENDSETILKQESIYIDEQKQGVKCAKSLKKIGYYVKQFINSSYITLKHYRNRNPTQNLKIQPIIIELFLPTKFLLYKMETIPFDAGGKVVKLGCQYKLIFRTLERLEIHRDFQESSNRLENNWIELKKNFQAEYLFTSELVKTNLNITLTVMKNVKS
;
A
#
# COMPACT_ATOMS: atom_id res chain seq x y z
N MET A 1 -6.18 -10.03 18.68
CA MET A 1 -5.57 -11.36 18.93
C MET A 1 -6.18 -11.90 20.22
N LYS A 2 -6.57 -13.18 20.26
CA LYS A 2 -7.10 -13.82 21.47
C LYS A 2 -6.12 -14.92 21.89
N LEU A 3 -5.68 -14.91 23.14
CA LEU A 3 -4.77 -15.92 23.67
C LEU A 3 -5.52 -17.18 24.09
N SER A 4 -4.85 -18.33 23.98
CA SER A 4 -5.27 -19.55 24.66
C SER A 4 -4.96 -19.46 26.15
N GLN A 5 -5.64 -20.28 26.97
CA GLN A 5 -5.42 -20.28 28.42
C GLN A 5 -3.94 -20.52 28.82
N PRO A 6 -3.20 -21.44 28.18
CA PRO A 6 -1.77 -21.61 28.45
C PRO A 6 -0.95 -20.34 28.12
N GLU A 7 -1.23 -19.68 27.00
CA GLU A 7 -0.51 -18.46 26.61
C GLU A 7 -0.80 -17.29 27.56
N ILE A 8 -2.03 -17.20 28.09
CA ILE A 8 -2.39 -16.22 29.13
C ILE A 8 -1.55 -16.46 30.38
N ASN A 9 -1.46 -17.71 30.83
CA ASN A 9 -0.66 -18.08 32.00
C ASN A 9 0.83 -17.77 31.78
N ASP A 10 1.38 -18.12 30.61
CA ASP A 10 2.77 -17.83 30.27
C ASP A 10 3.07 -16.32 30.27
N LEU A 11 2.16 -15.51 29.70
CA LEU A 11 2.29 -14.06 29.69
C LEU A 11 2.18 -13.48 31.09
N PHE A 12 1.25 -14.00 31.89
CA PHE A 12 1.08 -13.62 33.28
C PHE A 12 2.37 -13.87 34.08
N GLU A 13 2.94 -15.07 34.02
CA GLU A 13 4.17 -15.43 34.72
C GLU A 13 5.35 -14.57 34.26
N ALA A 14 5.47 -14.33 32.96
CA ALA A 14 6.52 -13.49 32.41
C ALA A 14 6.42 -12.04 32.90
N LEU A 15 5.22 -11.45 32.92
CA LEU A 15 5.01 -10.10 33.43
C LEU A 15 5.28 -10.02 34.94
N LEU A 16 4.87 -11.03 35.71
CA LEU A 16 5.07 -11.08 37.15
C LEU A 16 6.55 -11.16 37.52
N ASP A 17 7.34 -11.98 36.81
CA ASP A 17 8.78 -12.07 37.02
C ASP A 17 9.53 -10.81 36.58
N GLY A 18 9.12 -10.22 35.44
CA GLY A 18 9.77 -9.05 34.87
C GLY A 18 9.41 -7.72 35.54
N TYR A 19 8.28 -7.65 36.24
CA TYR A 19 7.76 -6.44 36.89
C TYR A 19 7.29 -6.73 38.32
N ARG A 20 8.24 -7.04 39.21
CA ARG A 20 8.00 -7.53 40.59
C ARG A 20 7.32 -6.55 41.55
N ASN A 21 6.96 -5.35 41.10
CA ASN A 21 6.20 -4.39 41.88
C ASN A 21 5.34 -3.49 40.99
N TYR A 22 4.29 -2.93 41.58
CA TYR A 22 3.30 -2.09 40.89
C TYR A 22 3.93 -0.90 40.15
N ASP A 23 4.89 -0.20 40.79
CA ASP A 23 5.53 0.97 40.18
C ASP A 23 6.30 0.63 38.91
N SER A 24 7.02 -0.49 38.90
CA SER A 24 7.76 -0.94 37.71
C SER A 24 6.82 -1.24 36.54
N LEU A 25 5.68 -1.88 36.81
CA LEU A 25 4.65 -2.17 35.82
C LEU A 25 3.98 -0.88 35.33
N LYS A 26 3.63 0.03 36.26
CA LYS A 26 3.05 1.34 35.96
C LYS A 26 3.94 2.17 35.05
N ILE A 27 5.25 2.18 35.30
CA ILE A 27 6.24 2.84 34.45
C ILE A 27 6.21 2.23 33.04
N MET A 28 6.26 0.90 32.91
CA MET A 28 6.20 0.24 31.61
C MET A 28 4.92 0.61 30.86
N VAL A 29 3.75 0.48 31.49
CA VAL A 29 2.45 0.78 30.88
C VAL A 29 2.36 2.26 30.47
N ARG A 30 2.81 3.20 31.33
CA ARG A 30 2.77 4.62 30.98
C ARG A 30 3.66 4.96 29.79
N PHE A 31 4.90 4.47 29.78
CA PHE A 31 5.85 4.81 28.72
C PHE A 31 5.62 4.05 27.42
N LYS A 32 5.16 2.81 27.49
CA LYS A 32 5.01 1.94 26.30
C LYS A 32 3.59 1.93 25.76
N LEU A 33 2.59 2.00 26.64
CA LEU A 33 1.19 1.97 26.23
C LEU A 33 0.55 3.36 26.23
N GLY A 34 1.20 4.38 26.80
CA GLY A 34 0.73 5.77 26.82
C GLY A 34 -0.42 6.04 27.79
N ILE A 35 -0.82 5.05 28.59
CA ILE A 35 -1.99 5.09 29.47
C ILE A 35 -1.53 4.93 30.92
N ASN A 36 -2.22 5.56 31.86
CA ASN A 36 -1.92 5.34 33.28
C ASN A 36 -2.47 3.99 33.74
N LEU A 37 -1.67 3.18 34.42
CA LEU A 37 -2.12 1.85 34.88
C LEU A 37 -3.37 1.93 35.77
N ALA A 38 -3.49 2.98 36.59
CA ALA A 38 -4.66 3.23 37.43
C ALA A 38 -5.95 3.56 36.66
N GLU A 39 -5.87 3.92 35.36
CA GLU A 39 -7.05 4.09 34.50
C GLU A 39 -7.55 2.74 33.94
N ILE A 40 -6.73 1.70 34.04
CA ILE A 40 -7.00 0.37 33.51
C ILE A 40 -7.50 -0.54 34.63
N VAL A 41 -6.76 -0.57 35.74
CA VAL A 41 -6.95 -1.50 36.85
C VAL A 41 -6.82 -0.78 38.19
N GLN A 42 -7.56 -1.24 39.20
CA GLN A 42 -7.41 -0.70 40.56
C GLN A 42 -6.10 -1.20 41.17
N GLU A 43 -5.47 -0.36 41.99
CA GLU A 43 -4.23 -0.74 42.68
C GLU A 43 -4.53 -1.75 43.79
N THR A 44 -4.33 -3.03 43.47
CA THR A 44 -4.49 -4.17 44.39
C THR A 44 -3.20 -4.98 44.45
N ASN A 45 -3.28 -6.26 44.84
CA ASN A 45 -2.14 -7.16 44.71
C ASN A 45 -1.70 -7.25 43.23
N LEU A 46 -0.39 -7.38 43.02
CA LEU A 46 0.25 -7.29 41.70
C LEU A 46 -0.23 -8.37 40.74
N GLU A 47 -0.51 -9.58 41.23
CA GLU A 47 -1.04 -10.68 40.44
C GLU A 47 -2.39 -10.28 39.81
N THR A 48 -3.36 -9.82 40.62
CA THR A 48 -4.65 -9.32 40.12
C THR A 48 -4.46 -8.18 39.11
N VAL A 49 -3.57 -7.23 39.40
CA VAL A 49 -3.26 -6.10 38.49
C VAL A 49 -2.74 -6.59 37.14
N ILE A 50 -1.83 -7.57 37.12
CA ILE A 50 -1.27 -8.12 35.87
C ILE A 50 -2.34 -8.88 35.09
N PHE A 51 -3.14 -9.70 35.77
CA PHE A 51 -4.21 -10.45 35.13
C PHE A 51 -5.24 -9.53 34.46
N GLU A 52 -5.74 -8.53 35.19
CA GLU A 52 -6.69 -7.55 34.65
C GLU A 52 -6.08 -6.70 33.52
N LEU A 53 -4.77 -6.40 33.58
CA LEU A 53 -4.06 -5.71 32.50
C LEU A 53 -4.01 -6.56 31.22
N ILE A 54 -3.81 -7.88 31.35
CA ILE A 54 -3.85 -8.81 30.20
C ILE A 54 -5.27 -8.85 29.60
N GLU A 55 -6.31 -8.99 30.42
CA GLU A 55 -7.71 -8.99 29.96
C GLU A 55 -8.07 -7.67 29.26
N TRP A 56 -7.66 -6.54 29.85
CA TRP A 56 -7.85 -5.24 29.23
C TRP A 56 -7.14 -5.17 27.87
N ALA A 57 -5.88 -5.60 27.80
CA ALA A 57 -5.10 -5.56 26.57
C ALA A 57 -5.71 -6.47 25.50
N GLU A 58 -6.25 -7.63 25.88
CA GLU A 58 -7.00 -8.49 24.95
C GLU A 58 -8.27 -7.80 24.44
N SER A 59 -9.11 -7.27 25.35
CA SER A 59 -10.39 -6.63 25.01
C SER A 59 -10.25 -5.38 24.13
N ARG A 60 -9.11 -4.69 24.22
CA ARG A 60 -8.78 -3.49 23.44
C ARG A 60 -7.91 -3.78 22.22
N ASN A 61 -7.62 -5.06 21.94
CA ASN A 61 -6.70 -5.48 20.87
C ASN A 61 -5.31 -4.80 20.99
N ARG A 62 -4.84 -4.64 22.23
CA ARG A 62 -3.55 -4.04 22.64
C ARG A 62 -2.58 -5.04 23.25
N LEU A 63 -2.86 -6.33 23.13
CA LEU A 63 -2.04 -7.37 23.74
C LEU A 63 -0.59 -7.38 23.23
N LEU A 64 -0.40 -7.04 21.95
CA LEU A 64 0.94 -6.96 21.35
C LEU A 64 1.72 -5.76 21.89
N ASP A 65 1.08 -4.60 22.07
CA ASP A 65 1.67 -3.45 22.74
C ASP A 65 2.11 -3.78 24.16
N LEU A 66 1.32 -4.56 24.90
CA LEU A 66 1.65 -5.00 26.25
C LEU A 66 2.90 -5.88 26.25
N VAL A 67 2.92 -6.92 25.42
CA VAL A 67 4.04 -7.87 25.33
C VAL A 67 5.33 -7.18 24.89
N TRP A 68 5.28 -6.32 23.87
CA TRP A 68 6.47 -5.56 23.43
C TRP A 68 6.88 -4.47 24.40
N GLY A 69 5.91 -3.75 24.98
CA GLY A 69 6.20 -2.77 25.99
C GLY A 69 6.96 -3.40 27.16
N ALA A 70 6.52 -4.57 27.58
CA ALA A 70 7.18 -5.39 28.57
C ALA A 70 8.61 -5.78 28.14
N TYR A 71 8.80 -6.29 26.92
CA TYR A 71 10.11 -6.69 26.42
C TYR A 71 11.08 -5.52 26.27
N ASP A 72 10.66 -4.44 25.63
CA ASP A 72 11.52 -3.29 25.39
C ASP A 72 12.02 -2.63 26.67
N LYS A 73 11.17 -2.60 27.69
CA LYS A 73 11.50 -1.98 28.97
C LYS A 73 12.35 -2.90 29.85
N ASN A 74 12.22 -4.22 29.67
CA ASN A 74 13.03 -5.21 30.39
C ASN A 74 13.54 -6.34 29.46
N PRO A 75 14.46 -6.03 28.51
CA PRO A 75 14.91 -7.01 27.51
C PRO A 75 15.82 -8.10 28.10
N GLY A 76 16.30 -7.91 29.33
CA GLY A 76 17.09 -8.88 30.08
C GLY A 76 16.27 -9.98 30.74
N ASN A 77 14.94 -9.82 30.84
CA ASN A 77 14.07 -10.85 31.37
C ASN A 77 13.84 -11.97 30.33
N SER A 78 14.28 -13.19 30.62
CA SER A 78 14.17 -14.32 29.70
C SER A 78 12.74 -14.77 29.46
N LEU A 79 11.87 -14.75 30.49
CA LEU A 79 10.47 -15.18 30.33
C LEU A 79 9.69 -14.23 29.42
N ILE A 80 9.84 -12.91 29.60
CA ILE A 80 9.25 -11.90 28.73
C ILE A 80 9.76 -12.07 27.30
N LYS A 81 11.06 -12.29 27.13
CA LYS A 81 11.67 -12.53 25.82
C LYS A 81 11.07 -13.76 25.13
N ASP A 82 10.94 -14.87 25.86
CA ASP A 82 10.46 -16.14 25.33
C ASP A 82 8.98 -16.07 24.95
N ILE A 83 8.12 -15.52 25.83
CA ILE A 83 6.69 -15.37 25.50
C ILE A 83 6.48 -14.40 24.35
N THR A 84 7.30 -13.34 24.26
CA THR A 84 7.29 -12.43 23.12
C THR A 84 7.50 -13.22 21.84
N TYR A 85 8.63 -13.92 21.68
CA TYR A 85 8.91 -14.68 20.45
C TYR A 85 7.84 -15.73 20.14
N ARG A 86 7.36 -16.45 21.16
CA ARG A 86 6.29 -17.45 21.01
C ARG A 86 5.01 -16.84 20.44
N LEU A 87 4.55 -15.71 21.00
CA LEU A 87 3.35 -15.01 20.53
C LEU A 87 3.53 -14.37 19.14
N PHE A 88 4.77 -14.07 18.73
CA PHE A 88 5.10 -13.59 17.38
C PHE A 88 5.36 -14.71 16.38
N SER A 89 5.11 -15.97 16.77
CA SER A 89 5.06 -17.10 15.84
C SER A 89 6.40 -17.42 15.17
N ILE A 90 7.51 -16.95 15.74
CA ILE A 90 8.89 -17.23 15.33
C ILE A 90 9.80 -17.27 16.55
N SER A 91 10.63 -18.30 16.66
CA SER A 91 11.61 -18.43 17.74
C SER A 91 12.70 -17.36 17.67
N LYS A 92 13.39 -17.16 18.80
CA LYS A 92 14.57 -16.29 18.86
C LYS A 92 15.63 -16.70 17.82
N ALA A 93 15.88 -17.99 17.67
CA ALA A 93 16.86 -18.53 16.73
C ALA A 93 16.47 -18.21 15.27
N GLN A 94 15.21 -18.45 14.90
CA GLN A 94 14.67 -18.09 13.58
C GLN A 94 14.75 -16.57 13.32
N TRP A 95 14.59 -15.74 14.36
CA TRP A 95 14.76 -14.30 14.22
C TRP A 95 16.22 -13.89 13.99
N GLU A 96 17.15 -14.48 14.74
CA GLU A 96 18.59 -14.23 14.57
C GLU A 96 19.05 -14.68 13.17
N GLU A 97 18.59 -15.85 12.72
CA GLU A 97 18.80 -16.38 11.37
C GLU A 97 18.24 -15.43 10.31
N LEU A 98 16.99 -14.98 10.45
CA LEU A 98 16.40 -14.00 9.55
C LEU A 98 17.26 -12.74 9.47
N CYS A 99 17.65 -12.17 10.62
CA CYS A 99 18.47 -10.95 10.64
C CYS A 99 19.80 -11.14 9.91
N GLN A 100 20.42 -12.32 10.06
CA GLN A 100 21.65 -12.67 9.36
C GLN A 100 21.43 -12.74 7.84
N LEU A 101 20.35 -13.40 7.38
CA LEU A 101 19.99 -13.45 5.95
C LEU A 101 19.72 -12.06 5.38
N LEU A 102 18.96 -11.23 6.09
CA LEU A 102 18.61 -9.88 5.67
C LEU A 102 19.83 -8.95 5.57
N SER A 103 20.89 -9.20 6.35
CA SER A 103 22.12 -8.39 6.29
C SER A 103 22.84 -8.48 4.94
N GLY A 104 22.63 -9.56 4.19
CA GLY A 104 23.18 -9.75 2.85
C GLY A 104 22.32 -9.19 1.72
N ILE A 105 21.14 -8.63 2.02
CA ILE A 105 20.17 -8.17 1.03
C ILE A 105 20.27 -6.66 0.86
N SER A 106 20.17 -6.19 -0.37
CA SER A 106 20.22 -4.75 -0.64
C SER A 106 19.02 -4.04 0.02
N PRO A 107 19.20 -2.82 0.57
CA PRO A 107 18.09 -2.06 1.13
C PRO A 107 16.94 -1.80 0.15
N GLY A 108 17.24 -1.69 -1.15
CA GLY A 108 16.22 -1.52 -2.18
C GLY A 108 15.32 -2.76 -2.32
N SER A 109 15.90 -3.95 -2.26
CA SER A 109 15.14 -5.21 -2.29
C SER A 109 14.30 -5.38 -1.03
N LEU A 110 14.85 -5.05 0.15
CA LEU A 110 14.10 -5.03 1.42
C LEU A 110 12.91 -4.06 1.37
N GLU A 111 13.11 -2.87 0.79
CA GLU A 111 12.07 -1.85 0.61
C GLU A 111 10.94 -2.37 -0.30
N ILE A 112 11.29 -2.97 -1.45
CA ILE A 112 10.31 -3.54 -2.38
C ILE A 112 9.57 -4.71 -1.75
N ALA A 113 10.27 -5.62 -1.05
CA ALA A 113 9.62 -6.74 -0.36
C ALA A 113 8.67 -6.24 0.73
N CYS A 114 9.07 -5.24 1.51
CA CYS A 114 8.16 -4.57 2.44
C CYS A 114 6.92 -4.05 1.72
N GLN A 115 7.08 -3.30 0.63
CA GLN A 115 5.94 -2.78 -0.15
C GLN A 115 5.02 -3.90 -0.68
N GLN A 116 5.60 -5.00 -1.16
CA GLN A 116 4.87 -6.12 -1.76
C GLN A 116 4.13 -6.96 -0.73
N SER A 117 4.73 -7.20 0.44
CA SER A 117 4.12 -7.94 1.53
C SER A 117 3.07 -7.10 2.25
N PHE A 118 3.30 -5.78 2.36
CA PHE A 118 2.43 -4.89 3.13
C PHE A 118 1.32 -4.21 2.32
N LYS A 119 0.88 -4.83 1.20
CA LYS A 119 -0.13 -4.46 0.16
C LYS A 119 -1.42 -3.69 0.54
N SER A 120 -1.54 -3.02 1.69
CA SER A 120 -2.62 -2.09 2.03
C SER A 120 -2.28 -0.65 1.61
N GLU A 121 -3.29 0.05 1.10
CA GLU A 121 -3.21 1.35 0.40
C GLU A 121 -2.70 2.55 1.21
N ILE A 122 -2.46 2.46 2.51
CA ILE A 122 -2.11 3.64 3.33
C ILE A 122 -1.19 3.27 4.48
N VAL A 123 0.04 2.84 4.20
CA VAL A 123 1.09 2.96 5.21
C VAL A 123 2.34 3.48 4.56
N GLU A 124 2.71 4.70 4.93
CA GLU A 124 4.05 5.22 4.69
C GLU A 124 5.06 4.17 5.18
N ILE A 125 5.93 3.72 4.28
CA ILE A 125 7.12 2.99 4.65
C ILE A 125 7.81 3.83 5.72
N ASP A 126 8.09 3.21 6.86
CA ASP A 126 8.77 3.86 7.96
C ASP A 126 9.97 4.63 7.43
N SER A 127 9.95 5.96 7.59
CA SER A 127 10.98 6.83 7.04
C SER A 127 12.36 6.45 7.53
N ARG A 128 12.46 5.75 8.67
CA ARG A 128 13.72 5.19 9.17
C ARG A 128 14.30 4.12 8.25
N LEU A 129 13.49 3.29 7.58
CA LEU A 129 13.98 2.36 6.54
C LEU A 129 14.60 3.11 5.36
N ILE A 130 13.98 4.23 4.96
CA ILE A 130 14.46 5.10 3.88
C ILE A 130 15.74 5.84 4.29
N GLU A 131 15.85 6.26 5.56
CA GLU A 131 17.04 6.91 6.10
C GLU A 131 18.20 5.93 6.27
N LEU A 132 17.93 4.67 6.62
CA LEU A 132 18.94 3.62 6.70
C LEU A 132 19.61 3.33 5.36
N LYS A 133 18.84 3.40 4.25
CA LYS A 133 19.37 3.33 2.88
C LYS A 133 20.43 4.41 2.61
N LYS A 134 20.36 5.55 3.30
CA LYS A 134 21.30 6.66 3.16
C LYS A 134 22.51 6.53 4.10
N SER A 135 22.35 5.88 5.26
CA SER A 135 23.36 5.89 6.32
C SER A 135 24.27 4.65 6.35
N ASN A 136 24.05 3.63 5.50
CA ASN A 136 24.78 2.34 5.51
C ASN A 136 24.89 1.70 6.91
N ASN A 137 23.92 1.94 7.79
CA ASN A 137 23.97 1.51 9.20
C ASN A 137 23.09 0.27 9.38
N PHE A 138 23.60 -0.86 8.89
CA PHE A 138 22.85 -2.11 8.78
C PHE A 138 22.44 -2.70 10.14
N ASP A 139 23.16 -2.40 11.23
CA ASP A 139 22.84 -2.85 12.59
C ASP A 139 21.50 -2.33 13.12
N LYS A 140 20.97 -1.26 12.50
CA LYS A 140 19.68 -0.67 12.85
C LYS A 140 18.51 -1.21 12.03
N ILE A 141 18.77 -1.99 10.97
CA ILE A 141 17.71 -2.59 10.13
C ILE A 141 16.86 -3.58 10.94
N PRO A 142 17.42 -4.51 11.75
CA PRO A 142 16.63 -5.49 12.49
C PRO A 142 15.55 -4.88 13.39
N PRO A 143 15.81 -3.90 14.29
CA PRO A 143 14.77 -3.34 15.14
C PRO A 143 13.68 -2.59 14.35
N ILE A 144 14.03 -1.98 13.21
CA ILE A 144 13.06 -1.24 12.39
C ILE A 144 12.19 -2.20 11.58
N LEU A 145 12.76 -3.23 10.95
CA LEU A 145 11.98 -4.28 10.27
C LEU A 145 11.09 -5.03 11.27
N LYS A 146 11.60 -5.30 12.47
CA LYS A 146 10.83 -5.86 13.58
C LYS A 146 9.58 -5.05 13.83
N GLU A 147 9.73 -3.76 14.15
CA GLU A 147 8.63 -2.86 14.46
C GLU A 147 7.61 -2.77 13.30
N ASN A 148 8.08 -2.77 12.06
CA ASN A 148 7.23 -2.74 10.87
C ASN A 148 6.44 -4.03 10.66
N LEU A 149 7.09 -5.19 10.73
CA LEU A 149 6.43 -6.49 10.59
C LEU A 149 5.38 -6.72 11.69
N ILE A 150 5.65 -6.21 12.90
CA ILE A 150 4.74 -6.27 14.05
C ILE A 150 3.54 -5.35 13.85
N LYS A 151 3.76 -4.05 13.64
CA LYS A 151 2.67 -3.06 13.41
C LYS A 151 1.76 -3.48 12.28
N LYS A 152 2.32 -4.13 11.25
CA LYS A 152 1.57 -4.61 10.10
C LYS A 152 0.73 -5.85 10.39
N ARG A 153 1.16 -6.73 11.30
CA ARG A 153 0.30 -7.86 11.75
C ARG A 153 -1.02 -7.37 12.33
N GLU A 154 -1.01 -6.28 13.08
CA GLU A 154 -2.23 -5.68 13.67
C GLU A 154 -3.21 -5.15 12.62
N GLN A 155 -2.69 -4.75 11.45
CA GLN A 155 -3.45 -4.11 10.38
C GLN A 155 -3.81 -5.08 9.25
N SER A 156 -3.18 -6.25 9.20
CA SER A 156 -3.47 -7.29 8.22
C SER A 156 -4.69 -8.08 8.66
N SER A 157 -5.69 -8.18 7.79
CA SER A 157 -6.84 -9.07 7.98
C SER A 157 -6.53 -10.53 7.58
N ARG A 158 -5.27 -10.85 7.27
CA ARG A 158 -4.86 -12.16 6.77
C ARG A 158 -4.48 -13.08 7.93
N GLU A 159 -4.80 -14.36 7.77
CA GLU A 159 -4.43 -15.42 8.72
C GLU A 159 -2.93 -15.75 8.68
N ILE A 160 -2.22 -15.33 7.62
CA ILE A 160 -0.78 -15.58 7.44
C ILE A 160 0.02 -14.49 8.19
N PRO A 161 0.95 -14.86 9.08
CA PRO A 161 1.89 -13.93 9.71
C PRO A 161 2.62 -13.05 8.68
N ALA A 162 2.66 -11.74 8.93
CA ALA A 162 3.32 -10.76 8.05
C ALA A 162 4.80 -11.10 7.77
N ILE A 163 5.47 -11.80 8.69
CA ILE A 163 6.83 -12.30 8.50
C ILE A 163 6.93 -13.36 7.41
N LEU A 164 5.97 -14.30 7.33
CA LEU A 164 5.95 -15.30 6.27
C LEU A 164 5.73 -14.64 4.92
N GLU A 165 4.82 -13.67 4.82
CA GLU A 165 4.60 -12.91 3.59
C GLU A 165 5.83 -12.10 3.18
N PHE A 166 6.56 -11.55 4.16
CA PHE A 166 7.80 -10.82 3.92
C PHE A 166 8.91 -11.71 3.39
N VAL A 167 9.17 -12.83 4.06
CA VAL A 167 10.20 -13.79 3.65
C VAL A 167 9.86 -14.43 2.31
N ASP A 168 8.59 -14.79 2.08
CA ASP A 168 8.12 -15.32 0.81
C ASP A 168 8.26 -14.29 -0.33
N SER A 169 7.96 -13.01 -0.08
CA SER A 169 8.17 -11.95 -1.07
C SER A 169 9.64 -11.77 -1.43
N LEU A 170 10.53 -11.73 -0.44
CA LEU A 170 11.98 -11.67 -0.68
C LEU A 170 12.47 -12.86 -1.50
N SER A 171 12.02 -14.06 -1.18
CA SER A 171 12.47 -15.28 -1.86
C SER A 171 12.14 -15.38 -3.35
N ARG A 172 11.24 -14.52 -3.84
CA ARG A 172 10.82 -14.44 -5.25
C ARG A 172 11.53 -13.31 -6.02
N MET A 173 12.36 -12.52 -5.36
CA MET A 173 13.07 -11.41 -5.97
C MET A 173 14.30 -11.90 -6.75
N LYS A 174 14.45 -11.45 -8.00
CA LYS A 174 15.53 -11.90 -8.91
C LYS A 174 16.88 -11.28 -8.61
N ASP A 175 16.90 -10.21 -7.84
CA ASP A 175 18.08 -9.41 -7.47
C ASP A 175 18.74 -9.88 -6.18
N ILE A 176 18.18 -10.91 -5.53
CA ILE A 176 18.75 -11.53 -4.33
C ILE A 176 19.52 -12.78 -4.75
N ASN A 177 20.67 -13.01 -4.09
CA ASN A 177 21.49 -14.19 -4.33
C ASN A 177 20.68 -15.48 -4.11
N ASP A 178 20.76 -16.44 -5.05
CA ASP A 178 19.98 -17.68 -5.01
C ASP A 178 20.16 -18.48 -3.72
N ALA A 179 21.36 -18.48 -3.11
CA ALA A 179 21.60 -19.13 -1.83
C ALA A 179 20.78 -18.48 -0.71
N VAL A 180 20.81 -17.15 -0.61
CA VAL A 180 20.00 -16.39 0.37
C VAL A 180 18.51 -16.60 0.13
N CYS A 181 18.06 -16.64 -1.13
CA CYS A 181 16.68 -16.96 -1.48
C CYS A 181 16.27 -18.36 -1.00
N ASN A 182 17.12 -19.36 -1.17
CA ASN A 182 16.83 -20.72 -0.73
C ASN A 182 16.78 -20.81 0.80
N ASP A 183 17.69 -20.15 1.51
CA ASP A 183 17.69 -20.10 2.97
C ASP A 183 16.44 -19.39 3.51
N LEU A 184 16.02 -18.28 2.87
CA LEU A 184 14.75 -17.60 3.18
C LEU A 184 13.54 -18.52 2.95
N LYS A 185 13.50 -19.28 1.85
CA LYS A 185 12.42 -20.26 1.60
C LYS A 185 12.37 -21.33 2.68
N GLN A 186 13.53 -21.86 3.07
CA GLN A 186 13.62 -22.88 4.10
C GLN A 186 13.15 -22.32 5.45
N LEU A 187 13.59 -21.12 5.82
CA LEU A 187 13.14 -20.45 7.04
C LEU A 187 11.62 -20.21 7.03
N ALA A 188 11.05 -19.72 5.92
CA ALA A 188 9.61 -19.56 5.80
C ALA A 188 8.87 -20.89 5.95
N LEU A 189 9.39 -21.96 5.34
CA LEU A 189 8.83 -23.31 5.42
C LEU A 189 8.81 -23.83 6.86
N ASP A 190 9.92 -23.66 7.58
CA ASP A 190 10.05 -24.11 8.97
C ASP A 190 9.08 -23.37 9.89
N ILE A 191 8.97 -22.04 9.73
CA ILE A 191 8.00 -21.22 10.46
C ILE A 191 6.58 -21.65 10.11
N ALA A 192 6.26 -21.85 8.83
CA ALA A 192 4.93 -22.25 8.40
C ALA A 192 4.53 -23.63 8.95
N ASN A 193 5.45 -24.60 8.92
CA ASN A 193 5.24 -25.93 9.49
C ASN A 193 5.01 -25.87 11.01
N GLN A 194 5.81 -25.06 11.73
CA GLN A 194 5.64 -24.84 13.17
C GLN A 194 4.26 -24.28 13.52
N LEU A 195 3.73 -23.43 12.64
CA LEU A 195 2.43 -22.79 12.82
C LEU A 195 1.28 -23.57 12.19
N ASN A 196 1.56 -24.72 11.56
CA ASN A 196 0.59 -25.51 10.79
C ASN A 196 -0.12 -24.67 9.70
N ILE A 197 0.63 -23.79 9.04
CA ILE A 197 0.17 -22.94 7.94
C ILE A 197 0.64 -23.56 6.62
N LYS A 198 -0.26 -23.72 5.65
CA LYS A 198 0.11 -24.07 4.27
C LYS A 198 0.58 -22.83 3.53
N LEU A 199 1.84 -22.81 3.09
CA LEU A 199 2.35 -21.75 2.22
C LEU A 199 1.91 -21.98 0.76
N GLU A 200 1.61 -20.90 0.04
CA GLU A 200 1.29 -20.96 -1.39
C GLU A 200 2.42 -21.57 -2.23
N SER A 201 3.68 -21.36 -1.83
CA SER A 201 4.85 -21.96 -2.51
C SER A 201 4.90 -23.49 -2.43
N GLN A 202 4.22 -24.11 -1.47
CA GLN A 202 4.05 -25.58 -1.42
C GLN A 202 2.98 -26.08 -2.42
N GLN A 203 2.16 -25.20 -2.97
CA GLN A 203 1.09 -25.56 -3.91
C GLN A 203 1.60 -25.70 -5.35
N GLU A 204 2.84 -25.29 -5.65
CA GLU A 204 3.43 -25.42 -7.00
C GLU A 204 3.66 -26.88 -7.45
N ASN A 205 3.52 -27.86 -6.54
CA ASN A 205 3.58 -29.30 -6.85
C ASN A 205 2.19 -29.97 -6.94
N LEU A 206 1.08 -29.24 -6.81
CA LEU A 206 -0.26 -29.77 -7.07
C LEU A 206 -0.50 -29.80 -8.59
N THR A 207 -1.06 -30.90 -9.08
CA THR A 207 -1.28 -31.17 -10.50
C THR A 207 -1.96 -29.98 -11.22
N PRO A 208 -1.56 -29.62 -12.46
CA PRO A 208 -2.04 -28.44 -13.19
C PRO A 208 -3.55 -28.34 -13.47
N SER A 209 -4.38 -29.25 -12.97
CA SER A 209 -5.78 -29.39 -13.37
C SER A 209 -6.76 -28.42 -12.69
N GLU A 210 -6.32 -27.57 -11.76
CA GLU A 210 -7.22 -26.60 -11.09
C GLU A 210 -6.58 -25.22 -10.88
N PHE A 211 -5.65 -24.80 -11.76
CA PHE A 211 -5.24 -23.40 -11.77
C PHE A 211 -6.41 -22.55 -12.28
N VAL A 212 -7.16 -21.97 -11.33
CA VAL A 212 -8.10 -20.89 -11.62
C VAL A 212 -7.28 -19.76 -12.22
N GLU A 213 -7.43 -19.58 -13.54
CA GLU A 213 -6.72 -18.57 -14.32
C GLU A 213 -6.85 -17.22 -13.63
N THR A 214 -5.70 -16.63 -13.26
CA THR A 214 -5.69 -15.36 -12.55
C THR A 214 -6.11 -14.26 -13.52
N LYS A 215 -7.35 -13.79 -13.40
CA LYS A 215 -7.88 -12.72 -14.23
C LYS A 215 -7.22 -11.40 -13.83
N ILE A 216 -6.47 -10.81 -14.75
CA ILE A 216 -5.83 -9.51 -14.56
C ILE A 216 -6.82 -8.41 -14.91
N VAL A 217 -6.94 -7.42 -14.03
CA VAL A 217 -7.90 -6.33 -14.18
C VAL A 217 -7.17 -5.00 -14.15
N GLN A 218 -7.42 -4.15 -15.15
CA GLN A 218 -6.87 -2.81 -15.27
C GLN A 218 -7.95 -1.76 -14.94
N PRO A 219 -7.81 -1.03 -13.83
CA PRO A 219 -8.68 0.10 -13.53
C PRO A 219 -8.22 1.38 -14.24
N TYR A 220 -9.19 2.13 -14.75
CA TYR A 220 -9.06 3.46 -15.35
C TYR A 220 -9.92 4.45 -14.58
N LEU A 221 -9.32 5.52 -14.08
CA LEU A 221 -10.03 6.65 -13.53
C LEU A 221 -10.14 7.74 -14.59
N LEU A 222 -11.32 7.86 -15.20
CA LEU A 222 -11.64 8.88 -16.18
C LEU A 222 -12.03 10.15 -15.42
N VAL A 223 -11.33 11.25 -15.67
CA VAL A 223 -11.62 12.55 -15.06
C VAL A 223 -11.89 13.56 -16.16
N SER A 224 -13.12 14.03 -16.27
CA SER A 224 -13.52 15.07 -17.22
C SER A 224 -13.48 16.46 -16.59
N LEU A 225 -12.99 17.41 -17.38
CA LEU A 225 -12.95 18.82 -17.05
C LEU A 225 -13.87 19.57 -18.01
N GLU A 226 -15.01 20.03 -17.53
CA GLU A 226 -16.00 20.73 -18.35
C GLU A 226 -16.05 22.22 -18.00
N ASN A 227 -16.32 23.05 -19.00
CA ASN A 227 -16.50 24.48 -18.80
C ASN A 227 -17.96 24.76 -18.41
N ASN A 228 -18.20 25.18 -17.16
CA ASN A 228 -19.53 25.49 -16.65
C ASN A 228 -19.64 26.99 -16.34
N GLY A 229 -19.51 27.81 -17.38
CA GLY A 229 -19.55 29.27 -17.29
C GLY A 229 -18.30 29.86 -16.65
N SER A 230 -18.42 30.37 -15.41
CA SER A 230 -17.28 30.94 -14.67
C SER A 230 -16.39 29.88 -14.03
N ASP A 231 -16.92 28.68 -13.81
CA ASP A 231 -16.23 27.60 -13.11
C ASP A 231 -15.89 26.45 -14.05
N LEU A 232 -14.94 25.62 -13.60
CA LEU A 232 -14.67 24.32 -14.21
C LEU A 232 -15.40 23.25 -13.39
N LEU A 233 -16.08 22.34 -14.05
CA LEU A 233 -16.71 21.19 -13.42
C LEU A 233 -15.79 19.98 -13.60
N LEU A 234 -15.41 19.33 -12.49
CA LEU A 234 -14.69 18.07 -12.52
C LEU A 234 -15.64 16.91 -12.24
N GLN A 235 -15.62 15.88 -13.07
CA GLN A 235 -16.34 14.62 -12.82
C GLN A 235 -15.37 13.45 -12.90
N GLY A 236 -15.60 12.44 -12.07
CA GLY A 236 -14.79 11.23 -12.01
C GLY A 236 -15.64 10.00 -12.31
N GLU A 237 -15.08 9.06 -13.07
CA GLU A 237 -15.69 7.78 -13.38
C GLU A 237 -14.63 6.69 -13.31
N LEU A 238 -14.91 5.61 -12.61
CA LEU A 238 -14.03 4.45 -12.52
C LEU A 238 -14.53 3.37 -13.48
N VAL A 239 -13.65 2.99 -14.41
CA VAL A 239 -13.85 1.88 -15.34
C VAL A 239 -12.90 0.75 -14.94
N ILE A 240 -13.45 -0.43 -14.76
CA ILE A 240 -12.72 -1.65 -14.43
C ILE A 240 -12.75 -2.55 -15.67
N GLN A 241 -11.61 -2.77 -16.30
CA GLN A 241 -11.49 -3.50 -17.56
C GLN A 241 -10.65 -4.76 -17.38
N GLU A 242 -10.97 -5.83 -18.09
CA GLU A 242 -10.10 -7.02 -18.16
C GLU A 242 -8.85 -6.70 -19.00
N ASN A 243 -7.66 -7.04 -18.49
CA ASN A 243 -6.42 -6.69 -19.17
C ASN A 243 -6.37 -7.32 -20.57
N ASP A 244 -5.89 -6.56 -21.56
CA ASP A 244 -5.78 -6.98 -22.97
C ASP A 244 -7.13 -7.34 -23.64
N SER A 245 -8.26 -6.98 -23.03
CA SER A 245 -9.61 -7.15 -23.57
C SER A 245 -10.36 -5.82 -23.58
N GLU A 246 -11.26 -5.58 -24.54
CA GLU A 246 -12.19 -4.43 -24.53
C GLU A 246 -13.35 -4.61 -23.53
N THR A 247 -13.37 -5.72 -22.79
CA THR A 247 -14.47 -6.05 -21.87
C THR A 247 -14.43 -5.19 -20.62
N ILE A 248 -15.40 -4.30 -20.49
CA ILE A 248 -15.66 -3.52 -19.27
C ILE A 248 -16.39 -4.42 -18.28
N LEU A 249 -15.76 -4.68 -17.13
CA LEU A 249 -16.32 -5.47 -16.04
C LEU A 249 -17.22 -4.64 -15.12
N LYS A 250 -16.88 -3.36 -14.94
CA LYS A 250 -17.66 -2.41 -14.15
C LYS A 250 -17.35 -0.99 -14.58
N GLN A 251 -18.35 -0.12 -14.56
CA GLN A 251 -18.22 1.30 -14.79
C GLN A 251 -19.15 2.03 -13.83
N GLU A 252 -18.63 2.97 -13.04
CA GLU A 252 -19.43 3.75 -12.11
C GLU A 252 -18.87 5.14 -11.88
N SER A 253 -19.77 6.11 -11.71
CA SER A 253 -19.40 7.46 -11.31
C SER A 253 -18.81 7.47 -9.90
N ILE A 254 -17.72 8.21 -9.73
CA ILE A 254 -17.07 8.44 -8.45
C ILE A 254 -17.45 9.83 -7.97
N TYR A 255 -17.96 9.91 -6.75
CA TYR A 255 -18.37 11.16 -6.12
C TYR A 255 -17.36 11.54 -5.04
N ILE A 256 -17.13 12.85 -4.89
CA ILE A 256 -16.36 13.41 -3.78
C ILE A 256 -17.38 14.07 -2.87
N ASP A 257 -17.40 13.65 -1.61
CA ASP A 257 -18.42 14.01 -0.62
C ASP A 257 -19.85 13.51 -0.97
N GLU A 258 -20.87 13.98 -0.25
CA GLU A 258 -22.28 13.63 -0.47
C GLU A 258 -22.86 14.25 -1.77
N GLN A 259 -22.06 14.98 -2.53
CA GLN A 259 -22.50 15.63 -3.76
C GLN A 259 -22.64 14.61 -4.88
N LYS A 260 -23.89 14.30 -5.28
CA LYS A 260 -24.22 13.44 -6.43
C LYS A 260 -23.93 14.07 -7.80
N GLN A 261 -23.16 15.15 -7.85
CA GLN A 261 -22.82 15.88 -9.07
C GLN A 261 -21.33 16.19 -9.10
N GLY A 262 -20.81 16.53 -10.28
CA GLY A 262 -19.41 16.95 -10.45
C GLY A 262 -19.04 18.09 -9.49
N VAL A 263 -17.75 18.18 -9.17
CA VAL A 263 -17.25 19.15 -8.21
C VAL A 263 -16.85 20.44 -8.92
N LYS A 264 -17.39 21.56 -8.44
CA LYS A 264 -17.03 22.88 -8.96
C LYS A 264 -15.63 23.28 -8.51
N CYS A 265 -14.83 23.64 -9.50
CA CYS A 265 -13.46 24.05 -9.35
C CYS A 265 -13.36 25.49 -9.83
N ALA A 266 -13.06 26.41 -8.91
CA ALA A 266 -12.59 27.72 -9.32
C ALA A 266 -11.41 27.54 -10.31
N LYS A 267 -11.18 28.51 -11.21
CA LYS A 267 -10.17 28.46 -12.30
C LYS A 267 -8.70 28.21 -11.87
N SER A 268 -8.45 27.86 -10.61
CA SER A 268 -7.15 27.47 -10.07
C SER A 268 -6.85 25.99 -10.31
N LEU A 269 -5.79 25.72 -11.07
CA LEU A 269 -5.24 24.38 -11.31
C LEU A 269 -4.85 23.64 -10.01
N LYS A 270 -4.53 24.37 -8.93
CA LYS A 270 -4.22 23.77 -7.63
C LYS A 270 -5.40 22.95 -7.07
N LYS A 271 -6.64 23.41 -7.31
CA LYS A 271 -7.84 22.70 -6.87
C LYS A 271 -8.09 21.43 -7.68
N ILE A 272 -7.68 21.39 -8.95
CA ILE A 272 -7.80 20.20 -9.80
C ILE A 272 -7.01 19.04 -9.18
N GLY A 273 -5.76 19.26 -8.78
CA GLY A 273 -4.93 18.23 -8.14
C GLY A 273 -5.54 17.68 -6.86
N TYR A 274 -6.10 18.57 -6.04
CA TYR A 274 -6.82 18.19 -4.83
C TYR A 274 -8.01 17.26 -5.13
N TYR A 275 -8.86 17.60 -6.10
CA TYR A 275 -10.02 16.76 -6.42
C TYR A 275 -9.64 15.46 -7.14
N VAL A 276 -8.64 15.49 -8.01
CA VAL A 276 -8.09 14.24 -8.62
C VAL A 276 -7.63 13.28 -7.52
N LYS A 277 -6.95 13.77 -6.47
CA LYS A 277 -6.59 12.94 -5.29
C LYS A 277 -7.81 12.34 -4.62
N GLN A 278 -8.88 13.11 -4.42
CA GLN A 278 -10.10 12.60 -3.80
C GLN A 278 -10.80 11.54 -4.68
N PHE A 279 -10.83 11.72 -6.00
CA PHE A 279 -11.33 10.71 -6.92
C PHE A 279 -10.49 9.42 -6.86
N ILE A 280 -9.16 9.51 -6.79
CA ILE A 280 -8.27 8.35 -6.66
C ILE A 280 -8.58 7.58 -5.37
N ASN A 281 -8.64 8.28 -4.22
CA ASN A 281 -8.94 7.66 -2.93
C ASN A 281 -10.30 6.94 -2.96
N SER A 282 -11.32 7.60 -3.51
CA SER A 282 -12.66 7.03 -3.64
C SER A 282 -12.69 5.83 -4.59
N SER A 283 -11.89 5.87 -5.67
CA SER A 283 -11.74 4.76 -6.61
C SER A 283 -11.12 3.52 -5.94
N TYR A 284 -10.13 3.71 -5.08
CA TYR A 284 -9.52 2.61 -4.33
C TYR A 284 -10.50 1.94 -3.36
N ILE A 285 -11.32 2.71 -2.63
CA ILE A 285 -12.41 2.17 -1.80
C ILE A 285 -13.35 1.31 -2.66
N THR A 286 -13.72 1.81 -3.83
CA THR A 286 -14.57 1.13 -4.78
C THR A 286 -13.94 -0.15 -5.35
N LEU A 287 -12.66 -0.14 -5.68
CA LEU A 287 -11.91 -1.33 -6.12
C LEU A 287 -11.82 -2.39 -5.02
N LYS A 288 -11.63 -1.98 -3.76
CA LYS A 288 -11.67 -2.88 -2.61
C LYS A 288 -13.04 -3.55 -2.47
N HIS A 289 -14.13 -2.80 -2.64
CA HIS A 289 -15.48 -3.38 -2.65
C HIS A 289 -15.71 -4.31 -3.84
N TYR A 290 -15.21 -3.96 -5.02
CA TYR A 290 -15.28 -4.82 -6.20
C TYR A 290 -14.58 -6.16 -5.96
N ARG A 291 -13.36 -6.13 -5.40
CA ARG A 291 -12.61 -7.34 -5.02
C ARG A 291 -13.38 -8.20 -4.03
N ASN A 292 -13.92 -7.60 -2.98
CA ASN A 292 -14.64 -8.32 -1.91
C ASN A 292 -15.95 -8.97 -2.40
N ARG A 293 -16.60 -8.39 -3.42
CA ARG A 293 -17.84 -8.95 -4.01
C ARG A 293 -17.58 -10.09 -5.00
N ASN A 294 -16.33 -10.28 -5.45
CA ASN A 294 -15.94 -11.33 -6.39
C ASN A 294 -14.88 -12.26 -5.77
N PRO A 295 -15.11 -12.85 -4.58
CA PRO A 295 -14.07 -13.59 -3.84
C PRO A 295 -13.66 -14.90 -4.53
N THR A 296 -14.51 -15.46 -5.40
CA THR A 296 -14.22 -16.69 -6.14
C THR A 296 -13.35 -16.47 -7.36
N GLN A 297 -13.18 -15.22 -7.80
CA GLN A 297 -12.31 -14.88 -8.92
C GLN A 297 -10.94 -14.53 -8.35
N ASN A 298 -9.91 -15.26 -8.79
CA ASN A 298 -8.52 -14.91 -8.50
C ASN A 298 -8.14 -13.65 -9.29
N LEU A 299 -8.57 -12.48 -8.78
CA LEU A 299 -8.40 -11.20 -9.46
C LEU A 299 -7.08 -10.53 -9.06
N LYS A 300 -6.26 -10.23 -10.06
CA LYS A 300 -5.07 -9.39 -9.91
C LYS A 300 -5.38 -7.98 -10.45
N ILE A 301 -5.68 -7.05 -9.53
CA ILE A 301 -5.97 -5.65 -9.87
C ILE A 301 -4.64 -4.89 -10.05
N GLN A 302 -4.47 -4.26 -11.20
CA GLN A 302 -3.33 -3.40 -11.53
C GLN A 302 -3.47 -2.00 -10.93
N PRO A 303 -2.39 -1.19 -10.86
CA PRO A 303 -2.47 0.21 -10.48
C PRO A 303 -3.43 1.01 -11.38
N ILE A 304 -4.11 2.00 -10.80
CA ILE A 304 -5.04 2.89 -11.53
C ILE A 304 -4.28 3.68 -12.60
N ILE A 305 -4.77 3.64 -13.83
CA ILE A 305 -4.41 4.57 -14.90
C ILE A 305 -5.38 5.74 -14.86
N ILE A 306 -4.88 6.97 -14.87
CA ILE A 306 -5.74 8.15 -14.84
C ILE A 306 -5.83 8.71 -16.26
N GLU A 307 -7.04 8.82 -16.79
CA GLU A 307 -7.31 9.48 -18.06
C GLU A 307 -7.96 10.84 -17.82
N LEU A 308 -7.25 11.92 -18.15
CA LEU A 308 -7.73 13.28 -18.01
C LEU A 308 -8.28 13.79 -19.34
N PHE A 309 -9.57 14.07 -19.34
CA PHE A 309 -10.32 14.62 -20.46
C PHE A 309 -10.42 16.14 -20.31
N LEU A 310 -9.61 16.86 -21.08
CA LEU A 310 -9.36 18.29 -20.93
C LEU A 310 -9.89 19.08 -22.13
N PRO A 311 -10.44 20.29 -21.92
CA PRO A 311 -10.62 21.26 -23.00
C PRO A 311 -9.27 21.60 -23.65
N THR A 312 -9.26 21.91 -24.94
CA THR A 312 -8.01 22.08 -25.72
C THR A 312 -7.08 23.11 -25.12
N LYS A 313 -7.64 24.21 -24.58
CA LYS A 313 -6.87 25.26 -23.89
C LYS A 313 -6.06 24.74 -22.70
N PHE A 314 -6.44 23.61 -22.10
CA PHE A 314 -5.76 23.00 -20.96
C PHE A 314 -4.74 21.93 -21.35
N LEU A 315 -4.71 21.45 -22.60
CA LEU A 315 -3.74 20.44 -23.05
C LEU A 315 -2.29 20.94 -22.99
N LEU A 316 -2.07 22.24 -23.17
CA LEU A 316 -0.73 22.85 -23.10
C LEU A 316 -0.23 23.04 -21.65
N TYR A 317 -1.09 22.84 -20.66
CA TYR A 317 -0.69 22.97 -19.27
C TYR A 317 0.04 21.71 -18.82
N LYS A 318 1.09 21.90 -18.01
CA LYS A 318 1.87 20.82 -17.40
C LYS A 318 1.09 20.11 -16.28
N MET A 319 0.00 19.45 -16.63
CA MET A 319 -0.93 18.80 -15.71
C MET A 319 -0.24 17.73 -14.86
N GLU A 320 0.81 17.10 -15.37
CA GLU A 320 1.65 16.16 -14.64
C GLU A 320 2.43 16.80 -13.49
N THR A 321 2.62 18.12 -13.52
CA THR A 321 3.31 18.89 -12.46
C THR A 321 2.37 19.42 -11.40
N ILE A 322 1.06 19.13 -11.51
CA ILE A 322 0.09 19.52 -10.50
C ILE A 322 0.54 18.94 -9.15
N PRO A 323 0.66 19.79 -8.11
CA PRO A 323 1.07 19.35 -6.79
C PRO A 323 0.02 18.38 -6.25
N PHE A 324 0.51 17.23 -5.82
CA PHE A 324 -0.23 16.13 -5.25
C PHE A 324 0.35 15.87 -3.86
N ASP A 325 -0.45 16.04 -2.82
CA ASP A 325 -0.03 15.72 -1.46
C ASP A 325 -0.11 14.21 -1.25
N ALA A 326 1.01 13.53 -1.08
CA ALA A 326 1.09 12.11 -0.74
C ALA A 326 1.72 11.98 0.66
N GLY A 327 0.88 11.83 1.68
CA GLY A 327 1.35 11.66 3.06
C GLY A 327 2.09 12.86 3.64
N GLY A 328 1.65 14.10 3.33
CA GLY A 328 2.30 15.32 3.82
C GLY A 328 3.49 15.77 2.96
N LYS A 329 3.87 15.00 1.93
CA LYS A 329 4.85 15.41 0.92
C LYS A 329 4.16 15.80 -0.36
N VAL A 330 4.45 17.02 -0.84
CA VAL A 330 3.99 17.47 -2.15
C VAL A 330 4.84 16.82 -3.24
N VAL A 331 4.28 15.83 -3.93
CA VAL A 331 4.84 15.18 -5.11
C VAL A 331 4.09 15.62 -6.37
N LYS A 332 4.57 15.23 -7.55
CA LYS A 332 3.90 15.50 -8.83
C LYS A 332 3.00 14.33 -9.19
N LEU A 333 1.79 14.60 -9.68
CA LEU A 333 0.81 13.55 -10.02
C LEU A 333 1.39 12.47 -10.97
N GLY A 334 2.15 12.88 -11.98
CA GLY A 334 2.74 11.95 -12.95
C GLY A 334 3.91 11.10 -12.42
N CYS A 335 4.37 11.33 -11.19
CA CYS A 335 5.39 10.49 -10.55
C CYS A 335 4.80 9.26 -9.86
N GLN A 336 3.49 9.26 -9.59
CA GLN A 336 2.83 8.17 -8.86
C GLN A 336 1.89 7.34 -9.74
N TYR A 337 1.30 7.98 -10.75
CA TYR A 337 0.28 7.36 -11.58
C TYR A 337 0.66 7.47 -13.06
N LYS A 338 0.29 6.44 -13.83
CA LYS A 338 0.29 6.52 -15.29
C LYS A 338 -0.83 7.48 -15.70
N LEU A 339 -0.45 8.54 -16.42
CA LEU A 339 -1.38 9.58 -16.88
C LEU A 339 -1.57 9.47 -18.39
N ILE A 340 -2.81 9.57 -18.82
CA ILE A 340 -3.22 9.71 -20.22
C ILE A 340 -4.02 11.01 -20.33
N PHE A 341 -3.68 11.86 -21.29
CA PHE A 341 -4.43 13.08 -21.57
C PHE A 341 -5.20 12.93 -22.87
N ARG A 342 -6.47 13.34 -22.85
CA ARG A 342 -7.40 13.33 -23.98
C ARG A 342 -8.12 14.68 -24.07
N THR A 343 -8.58 15.02 -25.26
CA THR A 343 -9.44 16.20 -25.49
C THR A 343 -10.88 15.77 -25.71
N LEU A 344 -11.83 16.46 -25.05
CA LEU A 344 -13.28 16.27 -25.24
C LEU A 344 -13.83 17.04 -26.44
N GLU A 345 -13.09 18.06 -26.90
CA GLU A 345 -13.55 18.89 -28.00
C GLU A 345 -13.57 18.03 -29.27
N ARG A 346 -14.78 17.72 -29.74
CA ARG A 346 -14.98 17.20 -31.09
C ARG A 346 -14.56 18.31 -32.03
N LEU A 347 -13.52 18.05 -32.81
CA LEU A 347 -13.25 18.89 -33.97
C LEU A 347 -14.36 18.60 -34.96
N GLU A 348 -15.36 19.48 -35.01
CA GLU A 348 -16.26 19.51 -36.14
C GLU A 348 -15.38 19.66 -37.38
N ILE A 349 -15.35 18.63 -38.22
CA ILE A 349 -14.65 18.64 -39.48
C ILE A 349 -15.42 19.61 -40.39
N HIS A 350 -15.23 20.91 -40.18
CA HIS A 350 -15.59 21.91 -41.18
C HIS A 350 -14.64 21.77 -42.37
N ARG A 351 -15.13 22.19 -43.55
CA ARG A 351 -14.54 21.90 -44.87
C ARG A 351 -13.06 22.26 -45.04
N ASP A 352 -12.47 23.05 -44.12
CA ASP A 352 -11.02 23.28 -44.03
C ASP A 352 -10.34 22.34 -43.03
N PHE A 353 -10.34 21.05 -43.37
CA PHE A 353 -9.54 20.03 -42.68
C PHE A 353 -8.07 20.45 -42.55
N GLN A 354 -7.55 21.19 -43.53
CA GLN A 354 -6.16 21.60 -43.60
C GLN A 354 -5.81 22.64 -42.53
N GLU A 355 -6.66 23.63 -42.25
CA GLU A 355 -6.38 24.63 -41.21
C GLU A 355 -6.46 24.02 -39.81
N SER A 356 -7.46 23.18 -39.55
CA SER A 356 -7.62 22.50 -38.26
C SER A 356 -6.50 21.48 -38.01
N SER A 357 -6.11 20.72 -39.04
CA SER A 357 -4.95 19.83 -38.99
C SER A 357 -3.67 20.60 -38.77
N ASN A 358 -3.45 21.72 -39.47
CA ASN A 358 -2.27 22.56 -39.28
C ASN A 358 -2.22 23.19 -37.89
N ARG A 359 -3.35 23.62 -37.32
CA ARG A 359 -3.41 24.12 -35.94
C ARG A 359 -3.09 23.02 -34.93
N LEU A 360 -3.65 21.82 -35.12
CA LEU A 360 -3.30 20.66 -34.28
C LEU A 360 -1.83 20.29 -34.40
N GLU A 361 -1.31 20.22 -35.62
CA GLU A 361 0.09 19.88 -35.88
C GLU A 361 1.03 20.95 -35.34
N ASN A 362 0.69 22.24 -35.46
CA ASN A 362 1.45 23.33 -34.86
C ASN A 362 1.41 23.28 -33.32
N ASN A 363 0.23 23.09 -32.72
CA ASN A 363 0.11 22.90 -31.27
C ASN A 363 0.86 21.66 -30.81
N TRP A 364 0.88 20.60 -31.62
CA TRP A 364 1.60 19.35 -31.36
C TRP A 364 3.12 19.52 -31.47
N ILE A 365 3.59 20.27 -32.46
CA ILE A 365 4.98 20.67 -32.61
C ILE A 365 5.39 21.55 -31.43
N GLU A 366 4.53 22.47 -30.99
CA GLU A 366 4.78 23.32 -29.83
C GLU A 366 4.80 22.50 -28.53
N LEU A 367 3.90 21.55 -28.36
CA LEU A 367 3.93 20.57 -27.28
C LEU A 367 5.25 19.77 -27.31
N LYS A 368 5.63 19.21 -28.46
CA LYS A 368 6.90 18.48 -28.62
C LYS A 368 8.13 19.34 -28.34
N LYS A 369 8.07 20.65 -28.60
CA LYS A 369 9.15 21.60 -28.29
C LYS A 369 9.20 21.93 -26.79
N ASN A 370 8.05 22.04 -26.14
CA ASN A 370 7.92 22.42 -24.72
C ASN A 370 8.18 21.26 -23.76
N PHE A 371 8.06 20.02 -24.23
CA PHE A 371 8.39 18.81 -23.48
C PHE A 371 9.76 18.30 -23.93
N GLN A 372 10.73 18.20 -23.01
CA GLN A 372 12.08 17.68 -23.28
C GLN A 372 12.03 16.24 -23.84
N ALA A 373 13.11 15.75 -24.46
CA ALA A 373 13.18 14.49 -25.23
C ALA A 373 12.87 13.17 -24.49
N GLU A 374 12.42 13.20 -23.23
CA GLU A 374 12.15 12.02 -22.38
C GLU A 374 10.71 11.46 -22.50
N TYR A 375 9.90 11.98 -23.42
CA TYR A 375 8.46 11.68 -23.52
C TYR A 375 8.16 10.95 -24.84
N LEU A 376 7.61 9.73 -24.76
CA LEU A 376 7.08 9.01 -25.92
C LEU A 376 5.69 9.57 -26.27
N PHE A 377 5.62 10.45 -27.26
CA PHE A 377 4.34 10.95 -27.78
C PHE A 377 3.82 10.04 -28.90
N THR A 378 2.72 9.34 -28.67
CA THR A 378 2.05 8.51 -29.69
C THR A 378 0.74 9.14 -30.13
N SER A 379 0.67 9.76 -31.31
CA SER A 379 -0.62 10.16 -31.89
C SER A 379 -1.33 8.91 -32.42
N GLU A 380 -2.38 8.45 -31.74
CA GLU A 380 -3.19 7.34 -32.23
C GLU A 380 -4.39 7.88 -33.00
N LEU A 381 -4.28 7.89 -34.33
CA LEU A 381 -5.38 8.30 -35.22
C LEU A 381 -6.38 7.15 -35.34
N VAL A 382 -7.34 7.08 -34.43
CA VAL A 382 -8.45 6.13 -34.54
C VAL A 382 -9.40 6.62 -35.63
N LYS A 383 -9.28 6.07 -36.85
CA LYS A 383 -10.28 6.26 -37.92
C LYS A 383 -11.55 5.47 -37.59
N THR A 384 -12.32 5.93 -36.61
CA THR A 384 -13.75 5.66 -36.56
C THR A 384 -14.45 6.90 -37.09
N ASN A 385 -15.37 6.70 -38.03
CA ASN A 385 -16.04 7.79 -38.76
C ASN A 385 -16.39 8.97 -37.83
N LEU A 386 -15.68 10.10 -38.02
CA LEU A 386 -15.81 11.41 -37.37
C LEU A 386 -15.02 11.73 -36.06
N ASN A 387 -14.11 10.89 -35.55
CA ASN A 387 -13.35 11.25 -34.33
C ASN A 387 -11.83 11.26 -34.55
N ILE A 388 -11.16 12.35 -34.17
CA ILE A 388 -9.71 12.40 -33.96
C ILE A 388 -9.47 12.45 -32.46
N THR A 389 -9.00 11.33 -31.87
CA THR A 389 -8.59 11.29 -30.47
C THR A 389 -7.08 11.48 -30.40
N LEU A 390 -6.63 12.57 -29.80
CA LEU A 390 -5.21 12.73 -29.42
C LEU A 390 -4.99 12.05 -28.08
N THR A 391 -4.30 10.91 -28.10
CA THR A 391 -3.86 10.20 -26.89
C THR A 391 -2.42 10.62 -26.59
N VAL A 392 -2.16 11.28 -25.46
CA VAL A 392 -0.77 11.49 -24.99
C VAL A 392 -0.46 10.45 -23.93
N MET A 393 0.30 9.41 -24.29
CA MET A 393 0.75 8.37 -23.35
C MET A 393 2.12 8.73 -22.76
N LYS A 394 2.17 9.12 -21.49
CA LYS A 394 3.46 9.28 -20.80
C LYS A 394 3.83 7.97 -20.10
N ASN A 395 4.83 7.25 -20.62
CA ASN A 395 5.52 6.22 -19.84
C ASN A 395 6.61 6.89 -19.01
N VAL A 396 6.31 7.19 -17.75
CA VAL A 396 7.36 7.58 -16.79
C VAL A 396 8.06 6.29 -16.39
N LYS A 397 9.23 6.01 -16.98
CA LYS A 397 10.15 5.08 -16.31
C LYS A 397 10.64 5.79 -15.05
N SER A 398 10.39 5.14 -13.91
CA SER A 398 10.84 5.55 -12.57
C SER A 398 12.33 5.77 -12.51
#